data_AF-A0A1F3NU64-F1
#
_entry.id   AF-A0A1F3NU64-F1
#
_cell.length_a   1.000
_cell.length_b   1.000
_cell.length_c   1.000
_cell.angle_alpha   90.00
_cell.angle_beta   90.00
_cell.angle_gamma   90.00
#
_symmetry.space_group_name_H-M   'P 1'
#
loop_
_entity.id
_entity.type
_entity.pdbx_description
1 polymer ?
#
loop_
_entity_poly.entity_id
_entity_poly.type
_entity_poly.pdbx_seq_one_letter_code
_entity_poly.pdbx_strand_id
1 'polypeptide(L)'
;MKRSKFMLLVIGAAIIFFGYTKDDSLAADLQNDLETPSLNYAKVKRTFKGKSTPVEMTAEINKWYDATDDWRVTGTTIWVTAADGFYGTGELFVDARNPDDENRGKWEMKWVGKITFGEDGRSALVVATVDGKGVEGKVKGMIATWIYTMNYVGDLSKFPDPTNPTFFYTVEGNVEKPKGPVKKD
;
A
#
# COMPACT_ATOMS: atom_id res chain seq x y z
N MET A 1 53.32 18.58 33.70
CA MET A 1 52.78 19.94 33.48
C MET A 1 51.98 19.99 32.19
N LYS A 2 50.65 20.22 32.27
CA LYS A 2 49.70 20.72 31.24
C LYS A 2 48.32 20.71 31.94
N ARG A 3 47.99 21.75 32.74
CA ARG A 3 47.07 22.90 32.45
C ARG A 3 45.75 22.42 31.80
N SER A 4 44.64 22.33 32.56
CA SER A 4 43.59 23.37 32.75
C SER A 4 42.72 23.57 31.49
N LYS A 5 41.38 23.70 31.50
CA LYS A 5 40.35 23.99 32.51
C LYS A 5 38.97 23.65 31.92
N PHE A 6 38.05 23.30 32.81
CA PHE A 6 36.59 23.34 32.67
C PHE A 6 36.10 24.76 32.30
N MET A 7 35.11 24.90 31.40
CA MET A 7 34.17 26.03 31.47
C MET A 7 32.84 25.75 30.75
N LEU A 8 31.77 26.11 31.47
CA LEU A 8 30.34 25.97 31.21
C LEU A 8 29.78 27.08 30.28
N LEU A 9 28.75 26.69 29.50
CA LEU A 9 27.40 27.31 29.41
C LEU A 9 27.24 28.74 28.84
N VAL A 10 26.48 28.85 27.74
CA VAL A 10 25.65 30.03 27.44
C VAL A 10 24.27 29.55 26.97
N ILE A 11 23.26 29.99 27.72
CA ILE A 11 21.82 29.91 27.47
C ILE A 11 21.45 30.94 26.40
N GLY A 12 20.57 30.55 25.46
CA GLY A 12 19.91 31.47 24.55
C GLY A 12 18.42 31.17 24.47
N ALA A 13 17.64 31.73 25.40
CA ALA A 13 16.20 31.84 25.29
C ALA A 13 15.86 33.19 24.66
N ALA A 14 15.05 33.19 23.61
CA ALA A 14 14.27 34.36 23.19
C ALA A 14 12.88 33.91 22.74
N ILE A 15 11.93 34.19 23.63
CA ILE A 15 10.48 34.10 23.44
C ILE A 15 10.06 35.29 22.58
N ILE A 16 9.26 35.08 21.53
CA ILE A 16 8.41 36.13 20.96
C ILE A 16 6.96 35.64 21.07
N PHE A 17 6.25 36.23 22.03
CA PHE A 17 4.79 36.22 22.14
C PHE A 17 4.29 37.60 21.67
N PHE A 18 3.53 37.63 20.58
CA PHE A 18 2.43 38.54 20.24
C PHE A 18 1.62 37.74 19.20
N GLY A 19 0.35 37.35 19.35
CA GLY A 19 -0.70 37.76 20.27
C GLY A 19 -1.88 38.37 19.50
N TYR A 20 -2.92 37.55 19.20
CA TYR A 20 -4.35 37.89 19.03
C TYR A 20 -4.77 38.67 17.74
N THR A 21 -5.89 38.44 17.01
CA THR A 21 -7.20 37.80 17.32
C THR A 21 -8.02 37.47 16.03
N LYS A 22 -8.86 36.41 16.12
CA LYS A 22 -10.18 36.05 15.49
C LYS A 22 -10.81 36.98 14.44
N ASP A 23 -11.66 36.57 13.49
CA ASP A 23 -12.22 35.32 12.93
C ASP A 23 -12.97 35.80 11.66
N ASP A 24 -12.91 35.08 10.53
CA ASP A 24 -14.09 34.70 9.74
C ASP A 24 -13.71 34.04 8.39
N SER A 25 -14.08 32.76 8.32
CA SER A 25 -14.44 31.96 7.14
C SER A 25 -13.56 31.99 5.88
N LEU A 26 -12.81 30.91 5.67
CA LEU A 26 -13.16 29.89 4.66
C LEU A 26 -12.39 28.59 4.96
N ALA A 27 -13.05 27.70 5.70
CA ALA A 27 -12.80 26.26 5.63
C ALA A 27 -13.21 25.77 4.21
N ALA A 28 -12.69 24.71 3.61
CA ALA A 28 -12.13 23.49 4.17
C ALA A 28 -11.26 22.79 3.10
N ASP A 29 -10.11 22.22 3.47
CA ASP A 29 -9.64 20.95 2.87
C ASP A 29 -8.58 20.20 3.71
N LEU A 30 -8.60 20.40 5.03
CA LEU A 30 -7.82 19.63 5.99
C LEU A 30 -8.79 18.82 6.87
N GLN A 31 -9.51 17.88 6.26
CA GLN A 31 -10.27 16.91 7.02
C GLN A 31 -9.38 15.76 7.47
N ASN A 32 -8.94 15.89 8.73
CA ASN A 32 -8.80 14.86 9.76
C ASN A 32 -7.98 13.60 9.45
N ASP A 33 -6.71 13.64 9.88
CA ASP A 33 -5.95 12.43 10.28
C ASP A 33 -5.39 12.56 11.72
N LEU A 34 -6.02 13.41 12.55
CA LEU A 34 -5.82 13.42 14.00
C LEU A 34 -6.92 12.60 14.67
N GLU A 35 -6.84 11.27 14.56
CA GLU A 35 -7.68 10.35 15.34
C GLU A 35 -7.11 10.20 16.78
N THR A 36 -7.95 10.61 17.71
CA THR A 36 -7.96 10.43 19.17
C THR A 36 -7.43 9.08 19.69
N PRO A 37 -6.80 9.04 20.88
CA PRO A 37 -6.42 7.80 21.54
C PRO A 37 -7.64 7.20 22.25
N SER A 38 -8.36 6.31 21.59
CA SER A 38 -9.27 5.38 22.27
C SER A 38 -9.40 4.08 21.50
N LEU A 39 -8.93 3.00 22.14
CA LEU A 39 -9.07 1.61 21.72
C LEU A 39 -10.53 1.28 21.36
N ASN A 40 -10.80 1.04 20.08
CA ASN A 40 -11.72 0.00 19.62
C ASN A 40 -11.37 -0.31 18.17
N TYR A 41 -10.71 -1.45 17.95
CA TYR A 41 -10.26 -1.91 16.64
C TYR A 41 -11.48 -2.33 15.82
N ALA A 42 -11.99 -1.43 15.00
CA ALA A 42 -12.96 -1.81 13.98
C ALA A 42 -12.20 -2.53 12.85
N LYS A 43 -12.47 -3.83 12.64
CA LYS A 43 -12.19 -4.47 11.36
C LYS A 43 -13.03 -3.75 10.31
N VAL A 44 -12.42 -2.88 9.52
CA VAL A 44 -13.15 -2.18 8.47
C VAL A 44 -13.13 -3.06 7.23
N LYS A 45 -14.24 -3.77 6.97
CA LYS A 45 -14.44 -4.42 5.68
C LYS A 45 -14.47 -3.32 4.62
N ARG A 46 -13.57 -3.39 3.65
CA ARG A 46 -13.53 -2.47 2.52
C ARG A 46 -13.62 -3.27 1.23
N THR A 47 -14.33 -2.68 0.27
CA THR A 47 -14.33 -3.13 -1.12
C THR A 47 -13.71 -2.02 -1.94
N PHE A 48 -12.64 -2.32 -2.68
CA PHE A 48 -12.00 -1.39 -3.60
C PHE A 48 -11.96 -1.99 -5.00
N LYS A 49 -12.03 -1.11 -6.00
CA LYS A 49 -11.94 -1.48 -7.41
C LYS A 49 -10.73 -0.81 -8.01
N GLY A 50 -10.00 -1.56 -8.82
CA GLY A 50 -8.72 -1.11 -9.36
C GLY A 50 -8.45 -1.58 -10.76
N LYS A 51 -7.44 -0.94 -11.33
CA LYS A 51 -6.80 -1.34 -12.58
C LYS A 51 -5.38 -1.77 -12.26
N SER A 52 -5.02 -3.00 -12.61
CA SER A 52 -3.64 -3.50 -12.54
C SER A 52 -3.05 -3.49 -13.95
N THR A 53 -1.98 -2.73 -14.15
CA THR A 53 -1.27 -2.61 -15.43
C THR A 53 0.14 -3.15 -15.30
N PRO A 54 0.67 -3.85 -16.31
CA PRO A 54 2.04 -4.37 -16.25
C PRO A 54 3.00 -3.19 -16.21
N VAL A 55 4.13 -3.37 -15.54
CA VAL A 55 5.26 -2.43 -15.58
C VAL A 55 6.47 -3.14 -16.17
N GLU A 56 6.75 -4.34 -15.69
CA GLU A 56 7.87 -5.17 -16.14
C GLU A 56 7.47 -6.64 -15.99
N MET A 57 7.63 -7.43 -17.05
CA MET A 57 7.28 -8.85 -17.04
C MET A 57 8.40 -9.67 -17.65
N THR A 58 9.05 -10.44 -16.80
CA THR A 58 10.10 -11.41 -17.17
C THR A 58 9.75 -12.77 -16.58
N ALA A 59 10.52 -13.80 -16.91
CA ALA A 59 10.36 -15.12 -16.30
C ALA A 59 10.58 -15.11 -14.77
N GLU A 60 11.29 -14.10 -14.26
CA GLU A 60 11.72 -14.00 -12.86
C GLU A 60 10.93 -12.94 -12.08
N ILE A 61 10.47 -11.88 -12.74
CA ILE A 61 9.82 -10.72 -12.12
C ILE A 61 8.54 -10.39 -12.88
N ASN A 62 7.42 -10.37 -12.17
CA ASN A 62 6.14 -9.91 -12.68
C ASN A 62 5.70 -8.67 -11.90
N LYS A 63 6.10 -7.49 -12.37
CA LYS A 63 5.81 -6.19 -11.76
C LYS A 63 4.57 -5.56 -12.37
N TRP A 64 3.67 -5.12 -11.50
CA TRP A 64 2.38 -4.54 -11.82
C TRP A 64 2.19 -3.22 -11.08
N TYR A 65 1.45 -2.29 -11.68
CA TYR A 65 0.98 -1.08 -11.03
C TYR A 65 -0.52 -1.16 -10.81
N ASP A 66 -0.91 -1.11 -9.55
CA ASP A 66 -2.24 -1.21 -9.03
C ASP A 66 -2.77 0.20 -8.73
N ALA A 67 -3.67 0.67 -9.58
CA ALA A 67 -4.32 1.96 -9.45
C ALA A 67 -5.71 1.80 -8.81
N THR A 68 -5.89 2.30 -7.59
CA THR A 68 -7.19 2.30 -6.87
C THR A 68 -7.47 3.67 -6.26
N ASP A 69 -8.64 3.81 -5.63
CA ASP A 69 -9.01 4.97 -4.80
C ASP A 69 -8.47 4.91 -3.36
N ASP A 70 -7.89 3.78 -2.94
CA ASP A 70 -7.35 3.60 -1.60
C ASP A 70 -5.81 3.57 -1.62
N TRP A 71 -5.19 4.58 -1.01
CA TRP A 71 -3.72 4.73 -0.99
C TRP A 71 -2.99 3.54 -0.36
N ARG A 72 -3.65 2.76 0.52
CA ARG A 72 -3.03 1.60 1.19
C ARG A 72 -2.80 0.42 0.28
N VAL A 73 -3.39 0.43 -0.90
CA VAL A 73 -3.35 -0.65 -1.89
C VAL A 73 -3.09 -0.14 -3.30
N THR A 74 -2.85 1.17 -3.43
CA THR A 74 -2.42 1.82 -4.67
C THR A 74 -0.91 1.88 -4.71
N GLY A 75 -0.31 1.36 -5.77
CA GLY A 75 1.12 1.41 -5.99
C GLY A 75 1.63 0.21 -6.80
N THR A 76 2.85 -0.24 -6.53
CA THR A 76 3.49 -1.29 -7.32
C THR A 76 3.45 -2.63 -6.61
N THR A 77 2.99 -3.67 -7.29
CA THR A 77 3.05 -5.05 -6.78
C THR A 77 4.02 -5.90 -7.60
N ILE A 78 4.88 -6.66 -6.92
CA ILE A 78 5.80 -7.61 -7.55
C ILE A 78 5.33 -9.03 -7.25
N TRP A 79 5.09 -9.82 -8.29
CA TRP A 79 4.58 -11.19 -8.18
C TRP A 79 5.67 -12.24 -8.37
N VAL A 80 5.77 -13.16 -7.40
CA VAL A 80 6.56 -14.39 -7.51
C VAL A 80 5.60 -15.57 -7.46
N THR A 81 5.40 -16.24 -8.59
CA THR A 81 4.49 -17.39 -8.74
C THR A 81 5.22 -18.71 -8.67
N ALA A 82 4.66 -19.69 -7.95
CA ALA A 82 5.15 -21.08 -7.98
C ALA A 82 4.66 -21.83 -9.24
N ALA A 83 5.38 -22.89 -9.63
CA ALA A 83 5.14 -23.63 -10.87
C ALA A 83 3.83 -24.46 -10.90
N ASP A 84 3.18 -24.66 -9.75
CA ASP A 84 2.07 -25.60 -9.56
C ASP A 84 0.72 -24.94 -9.19
N GLY A 85 0.61 -23.61 -9.27
CA GLY A 85 -0.67 -22.90 -9.17
C GLY A 85 -0.52 -21.39 -8.94
N PHE A 86 -1.64 -20.69 -8.67
CA PHE A 86 -1.61 -19.27 -8.31
C PHE A 86 -1.33 -19.11 -6.80
N TYR A 87 -0.15 -19.59 -6.41
CA TYR A 87 0.39 -19.47 -5.06
C TYR A 87 1.69 -18.67 -5.17
N GLY A 88 1.90 -17.76 -4.22
CA GLY A 88 3.06 -16.91 -4.33
C GLY A 88 3.24 -15.94 -3.18
N THR A 89 4.36 -15.25 -3.26
CA THR A 89 4.71 -14.14 -2.39
C THR A 89 4.92 -12.90 -3.22
N GLY A 90 4.67 -11.74 -2.63
CA GLY A 90 4.98 -10.50 -3.29
C GLY A 90 5.19 -9.36 -2.34
N GLU A 91 5.58 -8.25 -2.92
CA GLU A 91 5.71 -6.98 -2.24
C GLU A 91 4.74 -6.01 -2.90
N LEU A 92 4.01 -5.26 -2.08
CA LEU A 92 3.17 -4.16 -2.54
C LEU A 92 3.69 -2.87 -1.91
N PHE A 93 4.26 -2.01 -2.75
CA PHE A 93 4.75 -0.70 -2.39
C PHE A 93 3.65 0.33 -2.62
N VAL A 94 3.32 1.16 -1.63
CA VAL A 94 2.05 1.90 -1.60
C VAL A 94 2.21 3.41 -1.47
N ASP A 95 1.09 4.11 -1.72
CA ASP A 95 0.97 5.58 -1.70
C ASP A 95 1.81 6.25 -2.79
N ALA A 96 1.96 5.56 -3.93
CA ALA A 96 2.61 6.03 -5.14
C ALA A 96 1.57 6.28 -6.24
N ARG A 97 1.56 7.49 -6.83
CA ARG A 97 0.57 7.88 -7.86
C ARG A 97 0.93 7.37 -9.25
N ASN A 98 2.18 6.95 -9.44
CA ASN A 98 2.72 6.33 -10.64
C ASN A 98 3.74 5.24 -10.27
N PRO A 99 4.10 4.32 -11.20
CA PRO A 99 5.04 3.23 -10.93
C PRO A 99 6.44 3.64 -10.46
N ASP A 100 6.87 4.86 -10.83
CA ASP A 100 8.22 5.38 -10.55
C ASP A 100 8.23 6.46 -9.44
N ASP A 101 7.08 6.71 -8.81
CA ASP A 101 6.98 7.65 -7.69
C ASP A 101 7.57 7.06 -6.40
N GLU A 102 7.91 7.94 -5.45
CA GLU A 102 8.36 7.52 -4.12
C GLU A 102 7.24 6.76 -3.37
N ASN A 103 7.55 5.54 -2.96
CA ASN A 103 6.65 4.73 -2.15
C ASN A 103 6.71 5.15 -0.68
N ARG A 104 5.56 5.23 -0.01
CA ARG A 104 5.49 5.67 1.40
C ARG A 104 5.11 4.55 2.35
N GLY A 105 5.09 3.31 1.88
CA GLY A 105 4.91 2.11 2.68
C GLY A 105 5.15 0.84 1.87
N LYS A 106 5.35 -0.28 2.58
CA LYS A 106 5.51 -1.61 1.98
C LYS A 106 4.72 -2.66 2.73
N TRP A 107 3.97 -3.46 1.97
CA TRP A 107 3.39 -4.72 2.41
C TRP A 107 4.23 -5.89 1.91
N GLU A 108 4.45 -6.87 2.77
CA GLU A 108 4.79 -8.24 2.35
C GLU A 108 3.49 -9.02 2.21
N MET A 109 3.31 -9.70 1.08
CA MET A 109 2.09 -10.40 0.73
C MET A 109 2.33 -11.88 0.50
N LYS A 110 1.35 -12.69 0.87
CA LYS A 110 1.23 -14.09 0.49
C LYS A 110 -0.13 -14.30 -0.14
N TRP A 111 -0.18 -14.90 -1.32
CA TRP A 111 -1.45 -15.23 -1.96
C TRP A 111 -1.60 -16.71 -2.25
N VAL A 112 -2.86 -17.10 -2.25
CA VAL A 112 -3.33 -18.44 -2.55
C VAL A 112 -4.59 -18.28 -3.40
N GLY A 113 -4.58 -18.80 -4.62
CA GLY A 113 -5.69 -18.61 -5.53
C GLY A 113 -5.76 -19.63 -6.65
N LYS A 114 -6.70 -19.35 -7.55
CA LYS A 114 -6.94 -20.14 -8.75
C LYS A 114 -7.12 -19.20 -9.94
N ILE A 115 -6.55 -19.60 -11.07
CA ILE A 115 -6.85 -19.03 -12.38
C ILE A 115 -7.84 -19.95 -13.08
N THR A 116 -8.89 -19.39 -13.64
CA THR A 116 -9.85 -20.09 -14.50
C THR A 116 -9.85 -19.41 -15.86
N PHE A 117 -9.48 -20.16 -16.89
CA PHE A 117 -9.49 -19.68 -18.27
C PHE A 117 -10.89 -19.85 -18.85
N GLY A 118 -11.37 -18.84 -19.56
CA GLY A 118 -12.62 -18.91 -20.29
C GLY A 118 -12.51 -19.82 -21.50
N GLU A 119 -13.65 -20.39 -21.90
CA GLU A 119 -13.75 -21.27 -23.09
C GLU A 119 -13.40 -20.54 -24.39
N ASP A 120 -13.44 -19.20 -24.38
CA ASP A 120 -13.07 -18.33 -25.50
C ASP A 120 -11.56 -18.26 -25.76
N GLY A 121 -10.74 -18.79 -24.85
CA GLY A 121 -9.27 -18.70 -24.91
C GLY A 121 -8.75 -17.26 -24.84
N ARG A 122 -9.57 -16.31 -24.35
CA ARG A 122 -9.29 -14.87 -24.32
C ARG A 122 -9.59 -14.22 -22.98
N SER A 123 -10.29 -14.91 -22.09
CA SER A 123 -10.58 -14.42 -20.76
C SER A 123 -9.91 -15.28 -19.70
N ALA A 124 -9.45 -14.64 -18.63
CA ALA A 124 -9.01 -15.34 -17.43
C ALA A 124 -9.60 -14.66 -16.20
N LEU A 125 -10.12 -15.47 -15.29
CA LEU A 125 -10.57 -15.05 -13.97
C LEU A 125 -9.56 -15.56 -12.94
N VAL A 126 -8.96 -14.63 -12.19
CA VAL A 126 -8.12 -14.95 -11.04
C VAL A 126 -8.91 -14.66 -9.78
N VAL A 127 -9.02 -15.64 -8.89
CA VAL A 127 -9.56 -15.45 -7.54
C VAL A 127 -8.48 -15.89 -6.55
N ALA A 128 -8.03 -14.97 -5.71
CA ALA A 128 -6.96 -15.22 -4.75
C ALA A 128 -7.27 -14.61 -3.39
N THR A 129 -7.02 -15.37 -2.34
CA THR A 129 -6.92 -14.85 -0.98
C THR A 129 -5.50 -14.35 -0.76
N VAL A 130 -5.35 -13.15 -0.22
CA VAL A 130 -4.06 -12.49 0.01
C VAL A 130 -3.98 -12.04 1.45
N ASP A 131 -2.94 -12.50 2.14
CA ASP A 131 -2.57 -12.01 3.47
C ASP A 131 -1.41 -11.03 3.34
N GLY A 132 -1.62 -9.80 3.83
CA GLY A 132 -0.66 -8.71 3.80
C GLY A 132 -0.18 -8.34 5.20
N LYS A 133 1.13 -8.14 5.35
CA LYS A 133 1.76 -7.58 6.55
C LYS A 133 2.50 -6.30 6.19
N GLY A 134 2.09 -5.18 6.77
CA GLY A 134 2.76 -3.90 6.55
C GLY A 134 4.07 -3.85 7.34
N VAL A 135 5.19 -3.79 6.64
CA VAL A 135 6.53 -3.88 7.23
C VAL A 135 7.25 -2.54 7.27
N GLU A 136 6.86 -1.58 6.43
CA GLU A 136 7.53 -0.28 6.31
C GLU A 136 6.54 0.89 6.11
N GLY A 137 7.00 2.09 6.47
CA GLY A 137 6.30 3.35 6.22
C GLY A 137 4.89 3.44 6.83
N LYS A 138 3.96 4.06 6.09
CA LYS A 138 2.59 4.37 6.54
C LYS A 138 1.75 3.14 6.86
N VAL A 139 2.16 1.95 6.41
CA VAL A 139 1.45 0.69 6.68
C VAL A 139 2.14 -0.18 7.73
N LYS A 140 3.27 0.26 8.29
CA LYS A 140 4.04 -0.52 9.28
C LYS A 140 3.16 -0.97 10.45
N GLY A 141 3.15 -2.28 10.70
CA GLY A 141 2.38 -2.92 11.76
C GLY A 141 0.91 -3.22 11.43
N MET A 142 0.42 -2.80 10.25
CA MET A 142 -0.92 -3.18 9.80
C MET A 142 -0.94 -4.64 9.30
N ILE A 143 -2.08 -5.29 9.45
CA ILE A 143 -2.34 -6.63 8.91
C ILE A 143 -3.58 -6.54 8.03
N ALA A 144 -3.57 -7.19 6.89
CA ALA A 144 -4.72 -7.25 6.01
C ALA A 144 -4.95 -8.66 5.48
N THR A 145 -6.22 -9.01 5.29
CA THR A 145 -6.63 -10.19 4.53
C THR A 145 -7.63 -9.74 3.49
N TRP A 146 -7.35 -10.08 2.24
CA TRP A 146 -8.04 -9.63 1.05
C TRP A 146 -8.46 -10.81 0.19
N ILE A 147 -9.56 -10.67 -0.52
CA ILE A 147 -9.93 -11.55 -1.64
C ILE A 147 -9.82 -10.70 -2.90
N TYR A 148 -8.83 -10.99 -3.74
CA TYR A 148 -8.65 -10.41 -5.05
C TYR A 148 -9.47 -11.22 -6.05
N THR A 149 -10.33 -10.54 -6.80
CA THR A 149 -11.01 -11.07 -7.98
C THR A 149 -10.55 -10.24 -9.17
N MET A 150 -9.75 -10.81 -10.06
CA MET A 150 -9.16 -10.12 -11.21
C MET A 150 -9.69 -10.71 -12.51
N ASN A 151 -10.19 -9.87 -13.40
CA ASN A 151 -10.62 -10.25 -14.74
C ASN A 151 -9.61 -9.76 -15.76
N TYR A 152 -9.02 -10.68 -16.51
CA TYR A 152 -8.29 -10.41 -17.73
C TYR A 152 -9.24 -10.49 -18.92
N VAL A 153 -9.19 -9.46 -19.77
CA VAL A 153 -9.85 -9.47 -21.07
C VAL A 153 -8.80 -9.09 -22.11
N GLY A 154 -8.35 -10.06 -22.90
CA GLY A 154 -7.29 -9.84 -23.90
C GLY A 154 -6.96 -11.08 -24.71
N ASP A 155 -5.90 -11.05 -25.50
CA ASP A 155 -5.43 -12.26 -26.19
C ASP A 155 -4.55 -13.07 -25.23
N LEU A 156 -5.03 -14.21 -24.71
CA LEU A 156 -4.24 -15.04 -23.80
C LEU A 156 -3.05 -15.71 -24.49
N SER A 157 -3.10 -15.91 -25.81
CA SER A 157 -1.96 -16.44 -26.57
C SER A 157 -0.78 -15.47 -26.59
N LYS A 158 -1.06 -14.20 -26.27
CA LYS A 158 -0.06 -13.16 -26.11
C LYS A 158 0.21 -12.87 -24.65
N PHE A 159 -0.39 -13.59 -23.70
CA PHE A 159 -0.28 -13.27 -22.28
C PHE A 159 1.19 -13.33 -21.82
N PRO A 160 1.70 -12.24 -21.22
CA PRO A 160 1.05 -10.93 -21.06
C PRO A 160 1.05 -10.11 -22.37
N ASP A 161 -0.12 -9.72 -22.89
CA ASP A 161 -0.17 -8.92 -24.13
C ASP A 161 0.43 -7.55 -23.82
N PRO A 162 1.62 -7.18 -24.33
CA PRO A 162 2.29 -5.94 -23.94
C PRO A 162 1.50 -4.69 -24.34
N THR A 163 0.50 -4.81 -25.22
CA THR A 163 -0.32 -3.70 -25.67
C THR A 163 -1.52 -3.42 -24.77
N ASN A 164 -2.01 -4.40 -24.00
CA ASN A 164 -3.16 -4.18 -23.12
C ASN A 164 -3.43 -5.25 -22.05
N PRO A 165 -2.49 -5.63 -21.16
CA PRO A 165 -2.76 -6.70 -20.21
C PRO A 165 -3.29 -6.04 -18.93
N THR A 166 -4.44 -5.39 -19.05
CA THR A 166 -5.08 -4.77 -17.91
C THR A 166 -5.91 -5.81 -17.18
N PHE A 167 -5.60 -6.06 -15.91
CA PHE A 167 -6.57 -6.69 -15.02
C PHE A 167 -7.46 -5.62 -14.39
N PHE A 168 -8.77 -5.85 -14.44
CA PHE A 168 -9.71 -5.13 -13.58
C PHE A 168 -9.97 -5.99 -12.38
N TYR A 169 -9.80 -5.43 -11.18
CA TYR A 169 -9.96 -6.21 -9.97
C TYR A 169 -10.87 -5.55 -8.95
N THR A 170 -11.53 -6.41 -8.18
CA THR A 170 -12.20 -6.03 -6.94
C THR A 170 -11.47 -6.73 -5.82
N VAL A 171 -11.19 -5.98 -4.75
CA VAL A 171 -10.70 -6.56 -3.52
C VAL A 171 -11.70 -6.34 -2.41
N GLU A 172 -12.00 -7.42 -1.71
CA GLU A 172 -12.76 -7.35 -0.46
C GLU A 172 -11.89 -7.82 0.68
N GLY A 173 -11.78 -7.03 1.74
CA GLY A 173 -10.95 -7.45 2.87
C GLY A 173 -11.01 -6.55 4.07
N ASN A 174 -10.34 -6.99 5.13
CA ASN A 174 -10.20 -6.25 6.37
C ASN A 174 -8.76 -5.74 6.48
N VAL A 175 -8.61 -4.50 6.94
CA VAL A 175 -7.31 -3.95 7.37
C VAL A 175 -7.38 -3.69 8.86
N GLU A 176 -6.48 -4.30 9.62
CA GLU A 176 -6.34 -4.17 11.06
C GLU A 176 -5.13 -3.28 11.37
N LYS A 177 -5.34 -2.19 12.13
CA LYS A 177 -4.25 -1.31 12.62
C LYS A 177 -3.49 -2.02 13.76
N PRO A 178 -2.17 -1.77 13.93
CA PRO A 178 -1.36 -2.37 14.98
C PRO A 178 -1.94 -2.10 16.37
N LYS A 179 -1.81 -3.08 17.28
CA LYS A 179 -2.27 -2.93 18.65
C LYS A 179 -1.25 -2.18 19.52
N GLY A 180 -1.62 -0.99 19.99
CA GLY A 180 -0.80 -0.19 20.91
C GLY A 180 0.10 0.85 20.21
N PRO A 181 0.93 1.59 20.97
CA PRO A 181 1.80 2.62 20.40
C PRO A 181 2.79 2.00 19.41
N VAL A 182 2.74 2.46 18.16
CA VAL A 182 3.77 2.15 17.16
C VAL A 182 5.08 2.75 17.67
N LYS A 183 6.05 1.90 18.04
CA LYS A 183 7.38 2.36 18.40
C LYS A 183 7.98 3.05 17.17
N LYS A 184 8.32 4.33 17.30
CA LYS A 184 9.16 5.02 16.32
C LYS A 184 10.56 4.47 16.51
N ASP A 185 11.06 3.78 15.49
CA ASP A 185 12.48 3.45 15.38
C ASP A 185 13.26 4.69 14.93
#